data_AF-A0A3L6TIM0-F1
#
_entry.id   AF-A0A3L6TIM0-F1
#
_cell.length_a   1.000
_cell.length_b   1.000
_cell.length_c   1.000
_cell.angle_alpha   90.00
_cell.angle_beta   90.00
_cell.angle_gamma   90.00
#
_symmetry.space_group_name_H-M   'P 1'
#
loop_
_entity.id
_entity.type
_entity.pdbx_description
1 polymer ?
#
loop_
_entity_poly.entity_id
_entity_poly.type
_entity_poly.pdbx_seq_one_letter_code
_entity_poly.pdbx_strand_id
1 'polypeptide(L)'
;MAAKGISEKEQMFWMAEKEMEYRVDLFNKLTQTCFDKCVEKRYKETELNMGENSCIDRCVSKYWQASLLIPFLFVDPFYTYSIA
;
A
#
# COMPACT_ATOMS: atom_id res chain seq x y z
N MET A 1 33.42 -5.40 30.96
CA MET A 1 32.18 -5.77 30.23
C MET A 1 32.01 -4.77 29.08
N ALA A 2 32.54 -5.07 27.90
CA ALA A 2 32.44 -4.20 26.72
C ALA A 2 32.37 -5.07 25.45
N ALA A 3 31.15 -5.43 25.07
CA ALA A 3 30.81 -6.01 23.77
C ALA A 3 29.29 -5.92 23.57
N LYS A 4 28.76 -4.70 23.40
CA LYS A 4 27.34 -4.50 23.02
C LYS A 4 27.27 -3.27 22.12
N GLY A 5 27.65 -3.44 20.86
CA GLY A 5 27.84 -2.31 19.94
C GLY A 5 27.40 -2.52 18.50
N ILE A 6 26.86 -3.69 18.12
CA ILE A 6 26.53 -3.99 16.71
C ILE A 6 25.05 -4.40 16.51
N SER A 7 24.34 -4.95 17.51
CA SER A 7 23.03 -5.59 17.26
C SER A 7 21.78 -4.69 17.21
N GLU A 8 21.66 -3.63 18.03
CA GLU A 8 20.41 -2.84 18.11
C GLU A 8 20.30 -1.75 17.02
N LYS A 9 21.43 -1.17 16.60
CA LYS A 9 21.46 -0.20 15.48
C LYS A 9 21.13 -0.88 14.14
N GLU A 10 21.66 -2.08 13.90
CA GLU A 10 21.36 -2.84 12.69
C GLU A 10 19.88 -3.22 12.60
N GLN A 11 19.23 -3.59 13.71
CA GLN A 11 17.79 -3.85 13.75
C GLN A 11 16.96 -2.59 13.46
N MET A 12 17.37 -1.43 13.97
CA MET A 12 16.70 -0.16 13.69
C MET A 12 16.83 0.24 12.21
N PHE A 13 18.00 0.04 11.61
CA PHE A 13 18.20 0.28 10.17
C PHE A 13 17.40 -0.69 9.32
N TRP A 14 17.37 -1.98 9.69
CA TRP A 14 16.55 -2.99 9.04
C TRP A 14 15.06 -2.63 9.05
N MET A 15 14.51 -2.17 10.19
CA MET A 15 13.11 -1.75 10.26
C MET A 15 12.84 -0.52 9.40
N ALA A 16 13.74 0.48 9.43
CA ALA A 16 13.61 1.68 8.60
C ALA A 16 13.66 1.37 7.10
N GLU A 17 14.52 0.44 6.68
CA GLU A 17 14.61 -0.04 5.31
C GLU A 17 13.30 -0.73 4.89
N LYS A 18 12.77 -1.61 5.74
CA LYS A 18 11.51 -2.31 5.47
C LYS A 18 10.31 -1.38 5.36
N GLU A 19 10.24 -0.35 6.20
CA GLU A 19 9.19 0.67 6.08
C GLU A 19 9.27 1.42 4.75
N MET A 20 10.48 1.69 4.25
CA MET A 20 10.66 2.37 2.98
C MET A 20 10.30 1.46 1.79
N GLU A 21 10.76 0.21 1.79
CA GLU A 21 10.41 -0.78 0.77
C GLU A 21 8.88 -0.96 0.67
N TYR A 22 8.21 -1.06 1.83
CA TYR A 22 6.76 -1.18 1.88
C TYR A 22 6.04 0.01 1.25
N ARG A 23 6.50 1.25 1.52
CA ARG A 23 5.91 2.46 0.92
C ARG A 23 6.04 2.47 -0.60
N VAL A 24 7.17 2.00 -1.12
CA VAL A 24 7.41 1.94 -2.57
C VAL A 24 6.53 0.88 -3.23
N ASP A 25 6.47 -0.32 -2.66
CA ASP A 25 5.60 -1.40 -3.17
C ASP A 25 4.12 -0.99 -3.15
N LEU A 26 3.68 -0.33 -2.08
CA LEU A 26 2.33 0.19 -1.96
C LEU A 26 2.01 1.21 -3.07
N PHE A 27 2.92 2.14 -3.34
CA PHE A 27 2.74 3.14 -4.39
C PHE A 27 2.65 2.49 -5.78
N ASN A 28 3.55 1.55 -6.08
CA ASN A 28 3.56 0.85 -7.37
C ASN A 28 2.24 0.10 -7.62
N LYS A 29 1.75 -0.64 -6.61
CA LYS A 29 0.48 -1.37 -6.70
C LYS A 29 -0.72 -0.44 -6.81
N LEU A 30 -0.72 0.67 -6.07
CA LEU A 30 -1.77 1.68 -6.14
C LEU A 30 -1.86 2.28 -7.54
N THR A 31 -0.73 2.68 -8.12
CA THR A 31 -0.69 3.27 -9.47
C THR A 31 -1.17 2.29 -10.52
N GLN A 32 -0.69 1.04 -10.50
CA GLN A 32 -1.14 0.01 -11.45
C GLN A 32 -2.63 -0.27 -11.31
N THR A 33 -3.11 -0.45 -10.07
CA THR A 33 -4.52 -0.77 -9.80
C THR A 33 -5.46 0.34 -10.26
N CYS A 34 -5.10 1.60 -9.97
CA CYS A 34 -5.95 2.73 -10.36
C CYS A 34 -5.87 3.03 -11.85
N PHE A 35 -4.70 2.84 -12.48
CA PHE A 35 -4.58 2.94 -13.93
C PHE A 35 -5.47 1.89 -14.64
N ASP A 36 -5.40 0.63 -14.23
CA ASP A 36 -6.20 -0.45 -14.83
C ASP A 36 -7.71 -0.29 -14.59
N LYS A 37 -8.11 0.35 -13.50
CA LYS A 37 -9.53 0.57 -13.16
C LYS A 37 -10.13 1.81 -13.80
N CYS A 38 -9.34 2.87 -13.97
CA CYS A 38 -9.86 4.19 -14.34
C CYS A 38 -9.48 4.64 -15.74
N VAL A 39 -8.43 4.08 -16.35
CA VAL A 39 -7.98 4.45 -17.69
C VAL A 39 -8.45 3.40 -18.69
N GLU A 40 -9.19 3.83 -19.72
CA GLU A 40 -9.76 2.92 -20.70
C GLU A 40 -8.68 2.43 -21.70
N LYS A 41 -8.65 1.12 -21.99
CA LYS A 41 -7.63 0.51 -22.89
C LYS A 41 -7.68 1.03 -24.33
N ARG A 42 -8.82 1.59 -24.73
CA ARG A 42 -8.97 2.28 -26.01
C ARG A 42 -8.64 3.74 -25.77
N TYR A 43 -7.35 4.05 -25.72
CA TYR A 43 -6.83 5.41 -25.57
C TYR A 43 -7.37 6.31 -26.69
N LYS A 44 -8.48 7.00 -26.42
CA LYS A 44 -9.13 7.91 -27.38
C LYS A 44 -8.39 9.25 -27.47
N GLU A 45 -7.79 9.67 -26.35
CA GLU A 45 -7.08 10.93 -26.19
C GLU A 45 -5.81 10.70 -25.37
N THR A 46 -4.78 11.52 -25.59
CA THR A 46 -3.50 11.45 -24.87
C THR A 46 -3.56 12.06 -23.46
N GLU A 47 -4.62 12.81 -23.15
CA GLU A 47 -4.82 13.46 -21.86
C GLU A 47 -5.92 12.77 -21.07
N LEU A 48 -5.75 12.72 -19.74
CA LEU A 48 -6.74 12.17 -18.83
C LEU A 48 -7.99 13.04 -18.84
N ASN A 49 -9.11 12.45 -19.23
CA ASN A 49 -10.38 13.16 -19.27
C ASN A 49 -10.86 13.46 -17.83
N MET A 50 -11.74 14.45 -17.66
CA MET A 50 -12.22 14.86 -16.34
C MET A 50 -12.87 13.70 -15.56
N GLY A 51 -13.48 12.76 -16.28
CA GLY A 51 -14.02 11.51 -15.71
C GLY A 51 -12.94 10.57 -15.16
N GLU A 52 -11.82 10.40 -15.86
CA GLU A 52 -10.71 9.53 -15.45
C GLU A 52 -10.00 10.10 -14.22
N ASN A 53 -9.76 11.43 -14.20
CA ASN A 53 -9.20 12.11 -13.03
C ASN A 53 -10.08 11.92 -11.78
N SER A 54 -11.40 12.11 -11.92
CA SER A 54 -12.34 11.90 -10.82
C SER A 54 -12.42 10.44 -10.35
N CYS A 55 -12.19 9.48 -11.26
CA CYS A 55 -12.11 8.06 -10.92
C CYS A 55 -10.82 7.75 -10.14
N ILE A 56 -9.68 8.29 -10.57
CA ILE A 56 -8.39 8.09 -9.91
C ILE A 56 -8.44 8.57 -8.45
N ASP A 57 -8.97 9.75 -8.18
CA ASP A 57 -9.13 10.27 -6.81
C ASP A 57 -9.95 9.32 -5.92
N ARG A 58 -11.08 8.81 -6.45
CA ARG A 58 -11.92 7.83 -5.76
C ARG A 58 -11.22 6.48 -5.58
N CYS A 59 -10.44 6.06 -6.57
CA CYS A 59 -9.69 4.81 -6.51
C CYS A 59 -8.63 4.86 -5.42
N VAL A 60 -7.84 5.94 -5.36
CA VAL A 60 -6.82 6.15 -4.32
C VAL A 60 -7.44 6.12 -2.92
N SER A 61 -8.56 6.83 -2.73
CA SER A 61 -9.29 6.84 -1.45
C SER A 61 -9.74 5.44 -1.02
N LYS A 62 -10.32 4.66 -1.95
CA LYS A 62 -10.76 3.28 -1.69
C LYS A 62 -9.60 2.33 -1.46
N TYR A 63 -8.52 2.46 -2.22
CA TYR A 63 -7.34 1.61 -2.11
C TYR A 63 -6.66 1.80 -0.75
N TRP A 64 -6.57 3.05 -0.28
CA TRP A 64 -6.01 3.36 1.03
C TRP A 64 -6.86 2.79 2.17
N GLN A 65 -8.19 2.94 2.08
CA GLN A 65 -9.11 2.33 3.05
C GLN A 65 -8.94 0.81 3.11
N ALA A 66 -8.86 0.13 1.97
CA ALA A 66 -8.63 -1.31 1.92
C ALA A 66 -7.25 -1.69 2.48
N SER A 67 -6.22 -0.92 2.15
CA SER A 67 -4.84 -1.15 2.61
C SER A 67 -4.68 -0.99 4.13
N LEU A 68 -5.55 -0.24 4.78
CA LEU A 68 -5.57 -0.09 6.25
C LEU A 68 -6.53 -1.07 6.93
N LEU A 69 -7.67 -1.37 6.31
CA LEU A 69 -8.68 -2.27 6.87
C LEU A 69 -8.22 -3.74 6.84
N ILE A 70 -7.59 -4.19 5.76
CA ILE A 70 -7.16 -5.59 5.61
C ILE A 70 -6.15 -5.99 6.70
N PRO A 71 -5.08 -5.21 6.98
CA PRO A 71 -4.19 -5.50 8.10
C PRO A 71 -4.90 -5.50 9.45
N PHE A 72 -5.82 -4.56 9.67
CA PHE A 72 -6.61 -4.52 10.90
C PHE A 72 -7.39 -5.83 11.10
N LEU A 73 -8.09 -6.32 10.07
CA LEU A 73 -8.82 -7.60 10.12
C LEU A 73 -7.92 -8.82 10.36
N PHE A 74 -6.65 -8.78 9.95
CA PHE A 74 -5.70 -9.88 10.12
C PHE A 74 -4.98 -9.85 11.48
N VAL A 75 -4.88 -8.67 12.09
CA VAL A 75 -4.30 -8.48 13.43
C VAL A 75 -5.34 -8.62 14.53
N ASP A 76 -6.63 -8.45 14.21
CA ASP A 76 -7.74 -8.66 15.14
C ASP A 76 -7.91 -10.16 15.47
N PRO A 77 -7.56 -10.63 16.69
CA PRO A 77 -7.67 -12.04 17.06
C PRO A 77 -9.12 -12.53 16.99
N PHE A 78 -10.09 -11.61 17.11
CA PHE A 78 -11.52 -11.89 17.12
C PHE A 78 -12.04 -12.45 15.79
N TYR A 79 -11.46 -12.07 14.64
CA TYR A 79 -11.95 -12.52 13.34
C TYR A 79 -11.34 -13.87 12.92
N THR A 80 -10.07 -14.12 13.27
CA THR A 80 -9.43 -15.44 13.11
C THR A 80 -10.11 -16.55 13.92
N TYR A 81 -10.69 -16.24 15.09
CA TYR A 81 -11.47 -17.21 15.89
C TYR A 81 -12.88 -17.47 15.35
N SER A 82 -13.40 -16.65 14.44
CA SER A 82 -14.75 -16.80 13.86
C SER A 82 -14.75 -17.56 12.52
N ILE A 83 -13.58 -17.69 11.89
CA ILE A 83 -13.36 -18.46 10.65
C ILE A 83 -12.83 -19.88 10.96
N ALA A 84 -12.50 -20.18 12.22
CA ALA A 84 -12.04 -21.48 12.71
C ALA A 84 -13.19 -22.33 13.29
#